data_AF-A0A2E1VJR0-F1
#
_entry.id   AF-A0A2E1VJR0-F1
#
_cell.length_a   1.000
_cell.length_b   1.000
_cell.length_c   1.000
_cell.angle_alpha   90.00
_cell.angle_beta   90.00
_cell.angle_gamma   90.00
#
_symmetry.space_group_name_H-M   'P 1'
#
loop_
_entity.id
_entity.type
_entity.pdbx_description
1 polymer ?
#
loop_
_entity_poly.entity_id
_entity_poly.type
_entity_poly.pdbx_seq_one_letter_code
_entity_poly.pdbx_strand_id
1 'polypeptide(L)'
;MAYIRKHRKKWQALVRKKKIVVVKSFLKKGDARKWADKIEAQIEVGSYLEVKKSERLNEIKVYELLDIFFDKFKRKSKNIRNFTYEINHMKRQSFSKLFLSQLTP
;
A
#
# COMPACT_ATOMS: atom_id res chain seq x y z
N MET A 1 3.75 12.23 -20.43
CA MET A 1 4.21 11.15 -21.31
C MET A 1 5.16 10.28 -20.50
N ALA A 2 4.92 8.98 -20.48
CA ALA A 2 5.78 8.03 -19.79
C ALA A 2 7.07 7.79 -20.58
N TYR A 3 8.18 7.70 -19.86
CA TYR A 3 9.49 7.41 -20.44
C TYR A 3 9.87 5.96 -20.16
N ILE A 4 10.08 5.18 -21.22
CA ILE A 4 10.51 3.78 -21.12
C ILE A 4 11.98 3.69 -21.50
N ARG A 5 12.82 3.23 -20.57
CA ARG A 5 14.25 3.05 -20.78
C ARG A 5 14.70 1.64 -20.48
N LYS A 6 15.81 1.22 -21.07
CA LYS A 6 16.51 0.01 -20.65
C LYS A 6 17.26 0.31 -19.35
N HIS A 7 17.08 -0.52 -18.33
CA HIS A 7 17.72 -0.35 -17.03
C HIS A 7 18.26 -1.72 -16.58
N ARG A 8 19.58 -1.87 -16.67
CA ARG A 8 20.28 -3.16 -16.49
C ARG A 8 19.70 -4.22 -17.44
N LYS A 9 19.30 -5.38 -16.92
CA LYS A 9 18.67 -6.48 -17.66
C LYS A 9 17.15 -6.36 -17.79
N LYS A 10 16.55 -5.22 -17.44
CA LYS A 10 15.09 -5.00 -17.39
C LYS A 10 14.70 -3.74 -18.16
N TRP A 11 13.42 -3.63 -18.49
CA TRP A 11 12.79 -2.42 -19.03
C TRP A 11 12.15 -1.64 -17.90
N GLN A 12 12.49 -0.37 -17.76
CA GLN A 12 11.97 0.50 -16.70
C GLN A 12 11.02 1.54 -17.32
N ALA A 13 9.82 1.65 -16.76
CA ALA A 13 8.87 2.70 -17.08
C ALA A 13 8.87 3.76 -15.97
N LEU A 14 9.00 5.02 -16.38
CA LEU A 14 9.03 6.21 -15.54
C LEU A 14 7.85 7.10 -15.94
N VAL A 15 6.85 7.22 -15.06
CA VAL A 15 5.69 8.09 -15.26
C VAL A 15 5.85 9.32 -14.38
N ARG A 16 5.90 10.51 -14.98
CA ARG A 16 5.99 11.80 -14.28
C ARG A 16 4.84 12.69 -14.73
N LYS A 17 3.83 12.90 -13.88
CA LYS A 17 2.64 13.68 -14.22
C LYS A 17 1.95 14.22 -12.97
N LYS A 18 1.42 15.45 -13.02
CA LYS A 18 0.69 16.11 -11.92
C LYS A 18 1.38 15.97 -10.54
N LYS A 19 2.71 16.22 -10.48
CA LYS A 19 3.56 16.06 -9.28
C LYS A 19 3.70 14.63 -8.72
N ILE A 20 3.19 13.62 -9.42
CA ILE A 20 3.33 12.21 -9.08
C ILE A 20 4.45 11.61 -9.94
N VAL A 21 5.38 10.90 -9.29
CA VAL A 21 6.46 10.17 -9.94
C VAL A 21 6.35 8.69 -9.59
N VAL A 22 6.13 7.84 -10.59
CA VAL A 22 6.01 6.39 -10.42
C VAL A 22 7.03 5.69 -11.31
N VAL A 23 7.73 4.72 -10.75
CA VAL A 23 8.76 3.95 -11.46
C VAL A 23 8.53 2.46 -11.23
N LYS A 24 8.53 1.67 -12.31
CA LYS A 24 8.46 0.20 -12.21
C LYS A 24 9.32 -0.45 -13.29
N SER A 25 9.89 -1.61 -12.96
CA SER A 25 10.75 -2.38 -13.87
C SER A 25 10.09 -3.69 -14.26
N PHE A 26 10.24 -4.07 -15.52
CA PHE A 26 9.62 -5.22 -16.17
C PHE A 26 10.66 -6.01 -16.97
N LEU A 27 10.36 -7.29 -17.26
CA LEU A 27 11.23 -8.11 -18.10
C LEU A 27 11.03 -7.79 -19.59
N LYS A 28 9.79 -7.55 -20.03
CA LYS A 28 9.46 -7.25 -21.43
C LYS A 28 9.13 -5.76 -21.62
N LYS A 29 9.51 -5.21 -22.77
CA LYS A 29 9.23 -3.80 -23.13
C LYS A 29 7.74 -3.54 -23.30
N GLY A 30 7.01 -4.49 -23.88
CA GLY A 30 5.55 -4.39 -24.10
C GLY A 30 4.78 -4.22 -22.80
N ASP A 31 5.14 -5.00 -21.77
CA ASP A 31 4.50 -4.92 -20.44
C ASP A 31 4.78 -3.57 -19.77
N ALA A 32 6.01 -3.06 -19.91
CA ALA A 32 6.37 -1.74 -19.41
C ALA A 32 5.53 -0.63 -20.04
N ARG A 33 5.25 -0.73 -21.35
CA ARG A 33 4.42 0.23 -22.08
C ARG A 33 2.95 0.16 -21.64
N LYS A 34 2.36 -1.03 -21.66
CA LYS A 34 0.96 -1.23 -21.21
C LYS A 34 0.74 -0.74 -19.79
N TRP A 35 1.69 -1.00 -18.88
CA TRP A 35 1.63 -0.51 -17.52
C TRP A 35 1.74 1.01 -17.45
N ALA A 36 2.66 1.61 -18.20
CA ALA A 36 2.82 3.06 -18.26
C ALA A 36 1.54 3.76 -18.74
N ASP A 37 0.94 3.28 -19.82
CA ASP A 37 -0.29 3.83 -20.40
C ASP A 37 -1.45 3.77 -19.39
N LYS A 38 -1.61 2.62 -18.70
CA LYS A 38 -2.62 2.45 -17.62
C LYS A 38 -2.43 3.46 -16.49
N ILE A 39 -1.20 3.66 -16.04
CA ILE A 39 -0.89 4.59 -14.93
C ILE A 39 -1.07 6.03 -15.37
N GLU A 40 -0.71 6.39 -16.60
CA GLU A 40 -0.96 7.73 -17.14
C GLU A 40 -2.45 8.05 -17.19
N ALA A 41 -3.29 7.11 -17.64
CA ALA A 41 -4.73 7.26 -17.64
C ALA A 41 -5.30 7.42 -16.22
N GLN A 42 -4.85 6.61 -15.26
CA GLN A 42 -5.27 6.73 -13.85
C GLN A 42 -4.88 8.09 -13.22
N ILE A 43 -3.72 8.64 -13.57
CA ILE A 43 -3.30 9.97 -13.09
C ILE A 43 -4.08 11.09 -13.80
N GLU A 44 -4.45 10.90 -15.06
CA GLU A 44 -5.31 11.86 -15.78
C GLU A 44 -6.69 11.95 -15.14
N VAL A 45 -7.34 10.80 -14.92
CA VAL A 45 -8.65 10.68 -14.24
C VAL A 45 -8.58 11.14 -12.79
N GLY A 46 -7.44 11.01 -12.13
CA GLY A 46 -7.24 11.36 -10.71
C GLY A 46 -7.46 10.20 -9.74
N SER A 47 -7.87 9.03 -10.22
CA SER A 47 -8.13 7.83 -9.41
C SER A 47 -6.87 7.09 -8.95
N TYR A 48 -5.68 7.45 -9.46
CA TYR A 48 -4.44 6.75 -9.13
C TYR A 48 -4.18 6.60 -7.62
N LEU A 49 -4.42 7.65 -6.83
CA LEU A 49 -4.19 7.62 -5.38
C LEU A 49 -5.20 6.74 -4.65
N GLU A 50 -6.46 6.74 -5.11
CA GLU A 50 -7.52 5.93 -4.53
C GLU A 50 -7.30 4.44 -4.79
N VAL A 51 -6.94 4.08 -6.03
CA VAL A 51 -6.56 2.71 -6.39
C VAL A 51 -5.37 2.25 -5.57
N LYS A 52 -4.34 3.08 -5.43
CA LYS A 52 -3.17 2.74 -4.61
C LYS A 52 -3.53 2.60 -3.12
N LYS A 53 -4.49 3.39 -2.63
CA LYS A 53 -5.00 3.29 -1.26
C LYS A 53 -5.77 1.99 -1.07
N SER A 54 -6.66 1.62 -1.98
CA SER A 54 -7.43 0.37 -1.90
C SER A 54 -6.53 -0.87 -2.01
N GLU A 55 -5.53 -0.86 -2.89
CA GLU A 55 -4.49 -1.89 -2.97
C GLU A 55 -3.80 -2.09 -1.62
N ARG A 56 -3.38 -1.00 -0.96
CA ARG A 56 -2.76 -1.08 0.38
C ARG A 56 -3.70 -1.62 1.46
N LEU A 57 -4.99 -1.25 1.40
CA LEU A 57 -5.99 -1.74 2.36
C LEU A 57 -6.29 -3.23 2.18
N ASN A 58 -6.10 -3.77 0.97
CA ASN A 58 -6.23 -5.20 0.68
C ASN A 58 -5.02 -6.02 1.14
N GLU A 59 -3.86 -5.41 1.34
CA GLU A 59 -2.64 -6.11 1.77
C GLU A 59 -2.58 -6.28 3.29
N ILE A 60 -3.05 -5.29 4.04
CA ILE A 60 -2.88 -5.22 5.50
C ILE A 60 -4.10 -5.81 6.21
N LYS A 61 -3.85 -6.75 7.12
CA LYS A 61 -4.88 -7.26 8.04
C LYS A 61 -4.97 -6.41 9.31
N VAL A 62 -6.12 -6.45 9.97
CA VAL A 62 -6.34 -5.67 11.19
C VAL A 62 -5.36 -6.03 12.31
N TYR A 63 -5.00 -7.31 12.46
CA TYR A 63 -4.02 -7.73 13.47
C TYR A 63 -2.64 -7.07 13.29
N GLU A 64 -2.18 -6.89 12.04
CA GLU A 64 -0.91 -6.23 11.70
C GLU A 64 -0.97 -4.74 12.03
N LEU A 65 -2.12 -4.11 11.77
CA LEU A 65 -2.34 -2.73 12.13
C LEU A 65 -2.27 -2.52 13.65
N LEU A 66 -2.84 -3.46 14.42
CA LEU A 66 -2.77 -3.46 15.89
C LEU A 66 -1.32 -3.63 16.39
N ASP A 67 -0.50 -4.44 15.72
CA ASP A 67 0.93 -4.57 16.01
C ASP A 67 1.69 -3.25 15.80
N ILE A 68 1.50 -2.63 14.63
CA ILE A 68 2.11 -1.32 14.31
C ILE A 68 1.66 -0.26 15.32
N PHE A 69 0.38 -0.27 15.68
CA PHE A 69 -0.16 0.63 16.69
C PHE A 69 0.49 0.41 18.05
N PHE A 70 0.57 -0.84 18.51
CA PHE A 70 1.20 -1.17 19.79
C PHE A 70 2.65 -0.72 19.84
N ASP A 71 3.45 -0.99 18.80
CA ASP A 71 4.85 -0.58 18.76
C ASP A 71 5.04 0.94 18.81
N LYS A 72 4.16 1.69 18.15
CA LYS A 72 4.20 3.16 18.13
C LYS A 72 3.79 3.78 19.47
N PHE A 73 2.83 3.18 20.19
CA PHE A 73 2.23 3.78 21.37
C PHE A 73 2.65 3.15 22.70
N LYS A 74 3.32 1.98 22.72
CA LYS A 74 3.76 1.31 23.96
C LYS A 74 4.59 2.19 24.88
N ARG A 75 5.45 3.05 24.30
CA ARG A 75 6.32 3.98 25.06
C ARG A 75 5.55 5.16 25.67
N LYS A 76 4.37 5.48 25.13
CA LYS A 76 3.50 6.55 25.63
C LYS A 76 2.49 6.05 26.66
N SER A 77 2.26 4.75 26.72
CA SER A 77 1.33 4.17 27.67
C SER A 77 1.90 4.20 29.09
N LYS A 78 1.10 4.70 30.04
CA LYS A 78 1.44 4.71 31.46
C LYS A 78 1.48 3.30 32.06
N ASN A 79 0.70 2.36 31.50
CA ASN A 79 0.66 0.97 31.94
C ASN A 79 0.80 0.01 30.76
N ILE A 80 2.03 -0.46 30.56
CA ILE A 80 2.38 -1.36 29.45
C ILE A 80 1.71 -2.72 29.58
N ARG A 81 1.53 -3.25 30.80
CA ARG A 81 0.93 -4.58 31.02
C ARG A 81 -0.52 -4.60 30.57
N ASN A 82 -1.33 -3.64 31.01
CA ASN A 82 -2.74 -3.53 30.61
C ASN A 82 -2.86 -3.30 29.11
N PHE A 83 -2.04 -2.40 28.56
CA PHE A 83 -2.05 -2.10 27.13
C PHE A 83 -1.71 -3.33 26.27
N THR A 84 -0.74 -4.14 26.72
CA THR A 84 -0.39 -5.41 26.05
C THR A 84 -1.55 -6.40 26.11
N TYR A 85 -2.21 -6.50 27.26
CA TYR A 85 -3.37 -7.38 27.44
C TYR A 85 -4.53 -6.98 26.52
N GLU A 86 -4.88 -5.69 26.49
CA GLU A 86 -5.95 -5.14 25.66
C GLU A 86 -5.72 -5.41 24.17
N ILE A 87 -4.51 -5.13 23.67
CA ILE A 87 -4.16 -5.40 22.27
C ILE A 87 -4.22 -6.89 21.95
N ASN A 88 -3.68 -7.74 22.82
CA ASN A 88 -3.75 -9.19 22.62
C ASN A 88 -5.19 -9.72 22.68
N HIS A 89 -6.05 -9.12 23.51
CA HIS A 89 -7.46 -9.44 23.54
C HIS A 89 -8.14 -9.07 22.21
N MET A 90 -7.89 -7.86 21.69
CA MET A 90 -8.43 -7.43 20.39
C MET A 90 -7.95 -8.30 19.22
N LYS A 91 -6.69 -8.76 19.26
CA LYS A 91 -6.14 -9.66 18.23
C LYS A 91 -6.81 -11.03 18.17
N ARG A 92 -7.38 -11.50 19.26
CA ARG A 92 -8.07 -12.80 19.31
C ARG A 92 -9.46 -12.75 18.67
N GLN A 93 -10.02 -11.56 18.48
CA GLN A 93 -11.34 -11.37 17.91
C GLN A 93 -11.36 -11.73 16.41
N SER A 94 -12.52 -12.17 15.92
CA SER A 94 -12.70 -12.62 14.53
C SER A 94 -12.38 -11.53 13.50
N PHE A 95 -12.73 -10.27 13.80
CA PHE A 95 -12.46 -9.12 12.92
C PHE A 95 -10.96 -8.86 12.71
N SER A 96 -10.10 -9.29 13.64
CA SER A 96 -8.66 -9.06 13.55
C SER A 96 -8.01 -9.77 12.35
N LYS A 97 -8.65 -10.87 11.91
CA LYS A 97 -8.19 -11.69 10.77
C LYS A 97 -8.60 -11.12 9.42
N LEU A 98 -9.48 -10.11 9.39
CA LEU A 98 -9.98 -9.51 8.16
C LEU A 98 -8.97 -8.51 7.58
N PHE A 99 -9.09 -8.28 6.27
CA PHE A 99 -8.38 -7.18 5.61
C PHE A 99 -9.07 -5.85 5.90
N LEU A 100 -8.31 -4.76 5.94
CA LEU A 100 -8.87 -3.43 6.21
C LEU A 100 -9.93 -3.00 5.19
N SER A 101 -9.84 -3.49 3.95
CA SER A 101 -10.84 -3.26 2.90
C SER A 101 -12.20 -3.90 3.17
N GLN A 102 -12.25 -4.91 4.04
CA GLN A 102 -13.48 -5.65 4.37
C GLN A 102 -14.21 -5.03 5.58
N LEU A 103 -13.60 -4.06 6.24
CA LEU A 103 -14.27 -3.30 7.28
C LEU A 103 -15.20 -2.28 6.62
N THR A 104 -16.50 -2.47 6.82
CA THR A 104 -17.51 -1.48 6.42
C THR A 104 -17.42 -0.24 7.31
N PRO A 105 -17.62 0.97 6.76
CA PRO A 105 -17.82 2.18 7.56
C PRO A 105 -19.02 2.07 8.51
#